data_AF-A0A430BRK8-F1
#
_entry.id   AF-A0A430BRK8-F1
#
_cell.length_a   1.000
_cell.length_b   1.000
_cell.length_c   1.000
_cell.angle_alpha   90.00
_cell.angle_beta   90.00
_cell.angle_gamma   90.00
#
_symmetry.space_group_name_H-M   'P 1'
#
loop_
_entity.id
_entity.type
_entity.pdbx_description
1 polymer ?
#
loop_
_entity_poly.entity_id
_entity_poly.type
_entity_poly.pdbx_seq_one_letter_code
_entity_poly.pdbx_strand_id
1 'polypeptide(L)' 'MTKLTPIESEFATTEEAAAYDAWFKAEVEASLADPRPGVPHDQVMAELRAIIDAKKAWQG' A
#
# COMPACT_ATOMS: atom_id res chain seq x y z
N MET A 1 -25.20 -5.96 5.47
CA MET A 1 -24.03 -6.32 4.64
C MET A 1 -24.49 -7.17 3.47
N THR A 2 -24.28 -6.74 2.23
CA THR A 2 -24.47 -7.60 1.06
C THR A 2 -23.17 -8.36 0.80
N LYS A 3 -23.28 -9.69 0.70
CA LYS A 3 -22.15 -10.59 0.39
C LYS A 3 -21.86 -10.49 -1.12
N LEU A 4 -20.58 -10.33 -1.46
CA LEU A 4 -20.10 -10.25 -2.83
C LEU A 4 -19.49 -11.59 -3.25
N THR A 5 -19.61 -11.92 -4.53
CA THR A 5 -18.90 -13.08 -5.09
C THR A 5 -17.47 -12.72 -5.46
N PRO A 6 -16.53 -13.69 -5.50
CA PRO A 6 -15.13 -13.42 -5.86
C PRO A 6 -14.92 -12.84 -7.26
N ILE A 7 -15.90 -12.97 -8.17
CA ILE A 7 -15.84 -12.37 -9.52
C ILE A 7 -16.21 -10.88 -9.48
N GLU A 8 -17.12 -10.50 -8.58
CA GLU A 8 -17.58 -9.11 -8.44
C GLU A 8 -16.61 -8.25 -7.65
N SER A 9 -15.96 -8.83 -6.63
CA SER A 9 -15.05 -8.10 -5.75
C SER A 9 -14.05 -9.03 -5.06
N GLU A 10 -12.89 -8.48 -4.73
CA GLU A 10 -11.91 -9.10 -3.82
C GLU A 10 -12.35 -9.07 -2.34
N PHE A 11 -13.29 -8.18 -1.98
CA PHE A 11 -13.87 -8.11 -0.64
C PHE A 11 -15.08 -9.04 -0.53
N ALA A 12 -15.24 -9.70 0.61
CA ALA A 12 -16.35 -10.62 0.82
C ALA A 12 -17.69 -9.88 0.95
N THR A 13 -17.66 -8.60 1.28
CA THR A 13 -18.85 -7.81 1.57
C THR A 13 -18.71 -6.35 1.12
N THR A 14 -19.84 -5.69 0.91
CA THR A 14 -19.86 -4.25 0.54
C THR A 14 -19.38 -3.32 1.64
N GLU A 15 -19.51 -3.72 2.91
CA GLU A 15 -19.05 -2.89 4.03
C GLU A 15 -17.53 -2.98 4.19
N GLU A 16 -16.91 -4.15 3.99
CA GLU A 16 -15.44 -4.25 3.92
C GLU A 16 -14.87 -3.43 2.76
N ALA A 17 -15.51 -3.52 1.57
CA ALA A 17 -15.11 -2.72 0.41
C ALA A 17 -15.22 -1.21 0.70
N ALA A 18 -16.34 -0.77 1.31
CA ALA A 18 -16.53 0.64 1.66
C ALA A 18 -15.53 1.12 2.72
N ALA A 19 -15.20 0.28 3.70
CA ALA A 19 -14.20 0.60 4.71
C ALA A 19 -12.80 0.74 4.09
N TYR A 20 -12.43 -0.16 3.17
CA TYR A 20 -11.18 -0.07 2.42
C TYR A 20 -11.12 1.20 1.57
N ASP A 21 -12.18 1.50 0.82
CA ASP A 21 -12.28 2.70 -0.01
C ASP A 21 -12.11 3.99 0.80
N ALA A 22 -12.73 4.06 1.99
CA ALA A 22 -12.63 5.21 2.87
C ALA A 22 -11.19 5.40 3.38
N TRP A 23 -10.55 4.32 3.84
CA TRP A 23 -9.15 4.36 4.27
C TRP A 23 -8.21 4.72 3.11
N PHE A 24 -8.37 4.08 1.95
CA PHE A 24 -7.50 4.28 0.79
C PHE A 24 -7.56 5.72 0.28
N LYS A 25 -8.76 6.33 0.23
CA LYS A 25 -8.90 7.74 -0.13
C LYS A 25 -8.20 8.67 0.86
N ALA A 26 -8.33 8.41 2.16
CA ALA A 26 -7.64 9.19 3.19
C ALA A 26 -6.11 9.07 3.09
N GLU A 27 -5.60 7.86 2.82
CA GLU A 27 -4.16 7.61 2.63
C GLU A 27 -3.62 8.32 1.38
N VAL A 28 -4.38 8.30 0.28
CA VAL A 28 -4.05 9.02 -0.96
C VAL A 28 -4.06 10.53 -0.74
N GLU A 29 -5.06 11.07 -0.05
CA GLU A 29 -5.13 12.49 0.26
C GLU A 29 -3.95 12.94 1.11
N ALA A 30 -3.60 12.18 2.15
CA ALA A 30 -2.42 12.44 2.99
C ALA A 30 -1.12 12.39 2.17
N SER A 31 -1.00 11.43 1.25
CA SER A 31 0.16 11.30 0.36
C SER A 31 0.29 12.46 -0.64
N LEU A 32 -0.82 12.94 -1.19
CA LEU A 32 -0.84 14.09 -2.11
C LEU A 32 -0.58 15.42 -1.40
N ALA A 33 -0.96 15.53 -0.13
CA ALA A 33 -0.71 16.71 0.71
C ALA A 33 0.75 16.81 1.18
N ASP A 34 1.56 15.75 1.02
CA ASP A 34 2.96 15.74 1.39
C ASP A 34 3.78 16.70 0.50
N PRO A 35 4.42 17.75 1.06
CA PRO A 35 5.17 18.72 0.27
C PRO A 35 6.53 18.20 -0.21
N ARG A 36 6.96 17.01 0.24
CA ARG A 36 8.27 16.45 -0.16
C ARG A 36 8.26 16.13 -1.66
N PRO A 37 9.37 16.41 -2.37
CA PRO A 37 9.46 16.03 -3.77
C PRO A 37 9.44 14.50 -3.92
N GLY A 38 8.94 14.04 -5.06
CA GLY A 38 9.00 12.61 -5.41
C GLY A 38 10.44 12.10 -5.43
N VAL A 39 10.61 10.85 -5.03
CA VAL A 39 11.93 10.18 -5.01
C VAL A 39 12.19 9.55 -6.40
N PRO A 40 13.39 9.74 -6.99
CA PRO A 40 13.74 9.06 -8.24
C PRO A 40 13.68 7.54 -8.11
N HIS A 41 13.25 6.85 -9.18
CA HIS A 41 13.11 5.40 -9.18
C HIS A 41 14.38 4.66 -8.72
N ASP A 42 15.54 5.06 -9.24
CA ASP A 42 16.83 4.43 -8.91
C ASP A 42 17.16 4.53 -7.41
N GLN A 43 16.79 5.64 -6.77
CA GLN A 43 16.99 5.82 -5.35
C GLN A 43 16.07 4.89 -4.54
N VAL A 44 14.78 4.80 -4.89
CA VAL A 44 13.85 3.84 -4.26
C VAL A 44 14.37 2.41 -4.35
N MET A 45 14.88 2.02 -5.52
CA MET A 45 15.43 0.68 -5.73
C MET A 45 16.72 0.43 -4.94
N ALA A 46 17.57 1.45 -4.78
CA ALA A 46 18.77 1.35 -3.94
C ALA A 46 18.41 1.16 -2.46
N GLU A 47 17.46 1.95 -1.95
CA GLU A 47 16.97 1.85 -0.57
C GLU A 47 16.33 0.47 -0.30
N LEU A 48 15.50 -0.03 -1.22
CA LEU A 48 14.87 -1.34 -1.09
C LEU A 48 15.90 -2.48 -1.04
N ARG A 49 16.95 -2.43 -1.89
CA ARG A 49 18.05 -3.41 -1.87
C ARG A 49 18.76 -3.42 -0.53
N ALA A 50 19.07 -2.23 0.01
CA ALA A 50 19.72 -2.11 1.31
C ALA A 50 18.90 -2.72 2.44
N ILE A 51 17.56 -2.53 2.45
CA ILE A 51 16.66 -3.15 3.43
C ILE A 51 16.70 -4.69 3.33
N ILE A 52 16.66 -5.22 2.11
CA ILE A 52 16.70 -6.67 1.87
C ILE A 52 18.04 -7.27 2.35
N ASP A 53 19.15 -6.63 2.01
CA ASP A 53 20.49 -7.12 2.37
C ASP A 53 20.73 -7.05 3.88
N ALA A 54 20.26 -5.97 4.52
CA ALA A 54 20.23 -5.88 5.98
C ALA A 54 19.43 -7.05 6.57
N LYS A 55 18.21 -7.30 6.10
CA LYS A 55 17.39 -8.42 6.61
C LYS A 55 18.08 -9.78 6.46
N LYS A 56 18.76 -10.03 5.33
CA LYS A 56 19.51 -11.28 5.11
C LYS A 56 20.68 -11.42 6.07
N ALA A 57 21.43 -10.33 6.30
CA ALA A 57 22.56 -10.33 7.22
C ALA A 57 22.14 -10.56 8.69
N TRP A 58 20.90 -10.22 9.06
CA TRP A 58 20.35 -10.49 10.39
C TRP A 58 19.87 -11.95 10.57
N GLN A 59 19.69 -12.69 9.48
CA GLN A 59 19.17 -14.07 9.49
C GLN A 59 20.26 -15.14 9.31
N GLY A 60 21.51 -14.75 9.05
CA GLY A 60 22.68 -15.63 9.00
C GLY A 60 23.51 -15.50 10.27
#